data_AF-A0A7W9CI55-F1
#
_entry.id   AF-A0A7W9CI55-F1
#
_cell.length_a   1.000
_cell.length_b   1.000
_cell.length_c   1.000
_cell.angle_alpha   90.00
_cell.angle_beta   90.00
_cell.angle_gamma   90.00
#
_symmetry.space_group_name_H-M   'P 1'
#
loop_
_entity.id
_entity.type
_entity.pdbx_description
1 polymer ?
#
loop_
_entity_poly.entity_id
_entity_poly.type
_entity_poly.pdbx_seq_one_letter_code
_entity_poly.pdbx_strand_id
1 'polypeptide(L)'
;MSQEHPPRPRLSPATVLPEVVGMLPRVWLGARYALGLWAALGAIAALAPQGFIGIVLAGLGAVAGLVAIGASLRITVADDLEGAKVLGLGPGGLQIGRAELQLFGAAALCLLFWAIVASLVGLTVLALFGGSELDVAAIQARDWGSVGPAWRVAVVAIVGVGAIVIPVMLAARLAMAGPATVAQRRMVSLPAMAISRGNVAFLVLGLVLTSLPALLVLGILAAIGGPVAAIGSSVAVVWLLLPGWLAFLGVVYRGVRIAADAT
;
A
#
# COMPACT_ATOMS: atom_id res chain seq x y z
N MET A 1 24.64 -35.52 -6.95
CA MET A 1 24.84 -34.27 -6.19
C MET A 1 23.49 -33.57 -6.06
N SER A 2 22.79 -33.87 -4.97
CA SER A 2 21.53 -33.19 -4.62
C SER A 2 21.88 -31.78 -4.13
N GLN A 3 21.45 -30.75 -4.86
CA GLN A 3 21.56 -29.38 -4.37
C GLN A 3 20.50 -29.17 -3.29
N GLU A 4 20.87 -29.45 -2.04
CA GLU A 4 20.09 -29.01 -0.88
C GLU A 4 20.02 -27.48 -0.91
N HIS A 5 18.85 -26.97 -1.31
CA HIS A 5 18.53 -25.56 -1.14
C HIS A 5 18.62 -25.23 0.35
N PRO A 6 19.37 -24.18 0.75
CA PRO A 6 19.46 -23.80 2.15
C PRO A 6 18.05 -23.51 2.72
N PRO A 7 17.77 -23.90 3.98
CA PRO A 7 16.46 -23.74 4.58
C PRO A 7 16.10 -22.26 4.61
N ARG A 8 15.06 -21.90 3.85
CA ARG A 8 14.60 -20.51 3.72
C ARG A 8 14.07 -20.02 5.08
N PRO A 9 14.40 -18.78 5.49
CA PRO A 9 13.97 -18.25 6.77
C PRO A 9 12.43 -18.20 6.83
N ARG A 10 11.86 -18.91 7.80
CA ARG A 10 10.43 -18.84 8.11
C ARG A 10 10.18 -17.57 8.90
N LEU A 11 9.82 -16.48 8.22
CA LEU A 11 9.30 -15.29 8.88
C LEU A 11 8.03 -15.69 9.65
N SER A 12 8.12 -15.71 10.98
CA SER A 12 7.00 -16.03 11.85
C SER A 12 6.21 -14.76 12.16
N PRO A 13 4.86 -14.79 12.12
CA PRO A 13 4.05 -13.62 12.45
C PRO A 13 4.26 -13.20 13.91
N ALA A 14 4.60 -14.15 14.79
CA ALA A 14 4.81 -13.91 16.21
C ALA A 14 6.06 -13.08 16.52
N THR A 15 7.08 -13.11 15.65
CA THR A 15 8.30 -12.32 15.84
C THR A 15 8.23 -10.96 15.13
N VAL A 16 7.53 -10.89 13.99
CA VAL A 16 7.44 -9.66 13.19
C VAL A 16 6.50 -8.63 13.83
N LEU A 17 5.35 -9.05 14.36
CA LEU A 17 4.37 -8.11 14.96
C LEU A 17 4.95 -7.24 16.10
N PRO A 18 5.62 -7.80 17.13
CA PRO A 18 6.14 -6.98 18.23
C PRO A 18 7.24 -6.01 17.77
N GLU A 19 8.03 -6.39 16.76
CA GLU A 19 9.06 -5.52 16.20
C GLU A 19 8.45 -4.34 15.40
N VAL A 20 7.36 -4.60 14.68
CA VAL A 20 6.57 -3.54 14.01
C VAL A 20 5.99 -2.56 15.03
N VAL A 21 5.42 -3.07 16.13
CA VAL A 21 4.90 -2.25 17.24
C VAL A 21 6.01 -1.43 17.90
N GLY A 22 7.21 -1.99 18.05
CA GLY A 22 8.38 -1.27 18.57
C GLY A 22 8.89 -0.16 17.63
N MET A 23 8.70 -0.29 16.31
CA MET A 23 9.12 0.72 15.32
C MET A 23 8.14 1.89 15.17
N LEU A 24 6.85 1.66 15.42
CA LEU A 24 5.80 2.69 15.33
C LEU A 24 6.13 4.03 16.01
N PRO A 25 6.57 4.08 17.29
CA PRO A 25 6.89 5.35 17.95
C PRO A 25 8.05 6.10 17.26
N ARG A 26 9.02 5.38 16.69
CA ARG A 26 10.12 6.00 15.92
C ARG A 26 9.62 6.62 14.63
N VAL A 27 8.72 5.94 13.91
CA VAL A 27 8.12 6.46 12.67
C VAL A 27 7.27 7.70 12.97
N TRP A 28 6.44 7.65 14.02
CA TRP A 28 5.62 8.79 14.43
C TRP A 28 6.45 10.01 14.83
N LEU A 29 7.51 9.82 15.64
CA LEU A 29 8.37 10.93 16.06
C LEU A 29 9.21 11.48 14.91
N GLY A 30 9.75 10.62 14.06
CA GLY A 30 10.64 10.99 12.96
C GLY A 30 9.92 11.63 11.76
N ALA A 31 8.67 11.25 11.50
CA ALA A 31 7.88 11.75 10.36
C ALA A 31 6.71 12.67 10.77
N ARG A 32 6.67 13.16 12.02
CA ARG A 32 5.53 13.90 12.58
C ARG A 32 5.03 15.05 11.72
N TYR A 33 5.93 15.83 11.11
CA TYR A 33 5.53 17.00 10.33
C TYR A 33 5.03 16.61 8.94
N ALA A 34 5.62 15.60 8.33
CA ALA A 34 5.14 15.08 7.04
C ALA A 34 3.77 14.41 7.18
N LEU A 35 3.58 13.60 8.23
CA LEU A 35 2.30 12.98 8.56
C LEU A 35 1.25 14.03 8.96
N GLY A 36 1.62 15.00 9.78
CA GLY A 36 0.74 16.11 10.16
C GLY A 36 0.27 16.92 8.96
N LEU A 37 1.19 17.28 8.05
CA LEU A 37 0.87 18.04 6.84
C LEU A 37 -0.09 17.26 5.92
N TRP A 38 0.17 15.97 5.71
CA TRP A 38 -0.68 15.14 4.86
C TRP A 38 -2.08 14.95 5.47
N ALA A 39 -2.16 14.71 6.78
CA ALA A 39 -3.45 14.62 7.50
C ALA A 39 -4.23 15.94 7.44
N ALA A 40 -3.55 17.08 7.61
CA ALA A 40 -4.16 18.40 7.52
C ALA A 40 -4.71 18.68 6.11
N LEU A 41 -3.93 18.40 5.07
CA LEU A 41 -4.38 18.55 3.69
C LEU A 41 -5.55 17.63 3.35
N GLY A 42 -5.53 16.38 3.85
CA GLY A 42 -6.64 15.44 3.70
C GLY A 42 -7.92 15.94 4.39
N ALA A 43 -7.80 16.43 5.63
CA ALA A 43 -8.94 16.99 6.37
C ALA A 43 -9.51 18.24 5.69
N ILE A 44 -8.65 19.15 5.21
CA ILE A 44 -9.08 20.35 4.47
C ILE A 44 -9.75 19.95 3.15
N ALA A 45 -9.19 19.00 2.41
CA ALA A 45 -9.77 18.48 1.17
C ALA A 45 -11.14 17.83 1.40
N ALA A 46 -11.31 17.10 2.50
CA ALA A 46 -12.55 16.45 2.86
C ALA A 46 -13.69 17.42 3.21
N LEU A 47 -13.34 18.64 3.64
CA LEU A 47 -14.29 19.71 3.98
C LEU A 47 -14.47 20.74 2.86
N ALA A 48 -13.60 20.72 1.85
CA ALA A 48 -13.63 21.69 0.77
C ALA A 48 -14.80 21.41 -0.21
N PRO A 49 -15.42 22.46 -0.76
CA PRO A 49 -16.44 22.31 -1.78
C PRO A 49 -15.87 21.61 -3.03
N GLN A 50 -16.67 20.73 -3.63
CA GLN A 50 -16.29 19.99 -4.84
C GLN A 50 -16.06 20.98 -5.99
N GLY A 51 -14.89 20.90 -6.64
CA GLY A 51 -14.49 21.83 -7.70
C GLY A 51 -12.97 21.91 -7.85
N PHE A 52 -12.51 22.96 -8.56
CA PHE A 52 -11.08 23.16 -8.84
C PHE A 52 -10.20 23.20 -7.59
N ILE A 53 -10.69 23.82 -6.51
CA ILE A 53 -9.99 23.88 -5.21
C ILE A 53 -9.77 22.47 -4.64
N GLY A 54 -10.77 21.59 -4.74
CA GLY A 54 -10.65 20.19 -4.33
C GLY A 54 -9.60 19.43 -5.13
N ILE A 55 -9.51 19.67 -6.45
CA ILE A 55 -8.48 19.06 -7.31
C ILE A 55 -7.08 19.52 -6.91
N VAL A 56 -6.90 20.82 -6.67
CA VAL A 56 -5.60 21.38 -6.23
C VAL A 56 -5.21 20.81 -4.87
N LEU A 57 -6.15 20.74 -3.92
CA LEU A 57 -5.90 20.15 -2.59
C LEU A 57 -5.59 18.66 -2.67
N ALA A 58 -6.25 17.90 -3.54
CA ALA A 58 -5.94 16.50 -3.78
C ALA A 58 -4.53 16.32 -4.36
N GLY A 59 -4.12 17.19 -5.30
CA GLY A 59 -2.76 17.22 -5.85
C GLY A 59 -1.71 17.50 -4.79
N LEU A 60 -1.92 18.53 -3.96
CA LEU A 60 -1.03 18.85 -2.83
C LEU A 60 -0.99 17.73 -1.79
N GLY A 61 -2.14 17.10 -1.51
CA GLY A 61 -2.26 15.95 -0.63
C GLY A 61 -1.47 14.75 -1.16
N ALA A 62 -1.50 14.48 -2.47
CA ALA A 62 -0.71 13.41 -3.08
C ALA A 62 0.80 13.67 -2.94
N VAL A 63 1.24 14.91 -3.15
CA VAL A 63 2.64 15.33 -2.96
C VAL A 63 3.07 15.15 -1.50
N ALA A 64 2.27 15.64 -0.55
CA ALA A 64 2.54 15.49 0.87
C ALA A 64 2.55 14.02 1.31
N GLY A 65 1.66 13.20 0.77
CA GLY A 65 1.63 11.76 1.00
C GLY A 65 2.91 11.07 0.52
N LEU A 66 3.42 11.43 -0.65
CA LEU A 66 4.69 10.89 -1.16
C LEU A 66 5.89 11.26 -0.28
N VAL A 67 5.93 12.50 0.22
CA VAL A 67 6.96 12.94 1.19
C VAL A 67 6.85 12.15 2.49
N ALA A 68 5.64 11.96 3.02
CA ALA A 68 5.40 11.20 4.24
C ALA A 68 5.79 9.72 4.10
N ILE A 69 5.49 9.10 2.96
CA ILE A 69 5.91 7.74 2.61
C ILE A 69 7.43 7.67 2.51
N GLY A 70 8.07 8.60 1.80
CA GLY A 70 9.52 8.66 1.65
C GLY A 70 10.27 8.81 2.98
N ALA A 71 9.79 9.68 3.85
CA ALA A 71 10.34 9.86 5.20
C ALA A 71 10.20 8.59 6.05
N SER A 72 9.01 7.99 6.05
CA SER A 72 8.72 6.78 6.81
C SER A 72 9.51 5.57 6.31
N LEU A 73 9.72 5.43 4.99
CA LEU A 73 10.57 4.40 4.40
C LEU A 73 12.04 4.55 4.85
N ARG A 74 12.58 5.77 4.89
CA ARG A 74 13.97 6.00 5.33
C ARG A 74 14.16 5.65 6.81
N ILE A 75 13.18 5.95 7.65
CA ILE A 75 13.19 5.60 9.09
C ILE A 75 13.08 4.09 9.30
N THR A 76 12.27 3.41 8.50
CA THR A 76 12.01 1.97 8.65
C THR A 76 13.09 1.09 8.03
N VAL A 77 13.85 1.60 7.06
CA VAL A 77 15.01 0.92 6.47
C VAL A 77 16.30 1.19 7.25
N ALA A 78 16.48 2.37 7.83
CA ALA A 78 17.66 2.68 8.63
C ALA A 78 17.63 1.97 10.00
N ASP A 79 18.80 1.59 10.50
CA ASP A 79 18.95 0.99 11.82
C ASP A 79 18.77 2.04 12.94
N ASP A 80 19.10 3.30 12.64
CA ASP A 80 19.06 4.43 13.55
C ASP A 80 18.57 5.73 12.88
N LEU A 81 18.23 6.70 13.72
CA LEU A 81 17.72 8.01 13.30
C LEU A 81 18.82 8.87 12.63
N GLU A 82 20.09 8.62 12.95
CA GLU A 82 21.23 9.26 12.30
C GLU A 82 21.47 8.68 10.90
N GLY A 83 21.40 7.37 10.71
CA GLY A 83 21.41 6.72 9.40
C GLY A 83 20.25 7.16 8.51
N ALA A 84 19.07 7.42 9.08
CA ALA A 84 17.96 8.01 8.34
C ALA A 84 18.29 9.43 7.83
N LYS A 85 18.96 10.27 8.65
CA LYS A 85 19.43 11.60 8.22
C LYS A 85 20.49 11.52 7.11
N VAL A 86 21.39 10.54 7.17
CA VAL A 86 22.38 10.27 6.10
C VAL A 86 21.70 9.85 4.79
N LEU A 87 20.55 9.17 4.87
CA LEU A 87 19.67 8.89 3.72
C LEU A 87 18.88 10.12 3.23
N GLY A 88 19.16 11.30 3.79
CA GLY A 88 18.57 12.57 3.41
C GLY A 88 17.30 12.91 4.18
N LEU A 89 17.05 12.31 5.35
CA LEU A 89 15.92 12.69 6.21
C LEU A 89 16.07 14.15 6.68
N GLY A 90 15.15 15.01 6.28
CA GLY A 90 15.08 16.41 6.66
C GLY A 90 14.41 16.61 8.03
N PRO A 91 14.40 17.84 8.57
CA PRO A 91 13.90 18.11 9.91
C PRO A 91 12.44 17.66 10.07
N GLY A 92 12.23 16.67 10.94
CA GLY A 92 10.94 16.02 11.24
C GLY A 92 10.18 15.47 10.02
N GLY A 93 10.92 15.01 9.01
CA GLY A 93 10.40 14.27 7.86
C GLY A 93 10.13 15.11 6.62
N LEU A 94 10.18 16.44 6.70
CA LEU A 94 9.98 17.31 5.54
C LEU A 94 11.27 17.37 4.70
N GLN A 95 11.19 16.85 3.47
CA GLN A 95 12.28 16.90 2.50
C GLN A 95 11.73 17.28 1.13
N ILE A 96 12.49 18.15 0.45
CA ILE A 96 12.28 18.50 -0.94
C ILE A 96 13.67 18.46 -1.56
N GLY A 97 14.00 17.38 -2.26
CA GLY A 97 15.32 17.20 -2.85
C GLY A 97 15.33 16.26 -4.06
N ARG A 98 16.53 16.00 -4.60
CA ARG A 98 16.72 15.04 -5.71
C ARG A 98 16.22 13.62 -5.35
N ALA A 99 16.34 13.23 -4.09
CA ALA A 99 15.83 11.95 -3.60
C ALA A 99 14.29 11.90 -3.65
N GLU A 100 13.58 12.98 -3.26
CA GLU A 100 12.14 13.11 -3.51
C GLU A 100 11.84 13.00 -5.00
N LEU A 101 12.53 13.73 -5.86
CA LEU A 101 12.23 13.74 -7.30
C LEU A 101 12.33 12.35 -7.94
N GLN A 102 13.32 11.55 -7.52
CA GLN A 102 13.46 10.15 -7.94
C GLN A 102 12.33 9.28 -7.38
N LEU A 103 11.93 9.50 -6.12
CA LEU A 103 10.79 8.81 -5.52
C LEU A 103 9.48 9.17 -6.22
N PHE A 104 9.28 10.44 -6.57
CA PHE A 104 8.16 10.94 -7.37
C PHE A 104 8.15 10.31 -8.75
N GLY A 105 9.30 10.24 -9.43
CA GLY A 105 9.42 9.59 -10.73
C GLY A 105 9.09 8.10 -10.68
N ALA A 106 9.63 7.37 -9.68
CA ALA A 106 9.32 5.97 -9.48
C ALA A 106 7.84 5.74 -9.11
N ALA A 107 7.28 6.60 -8.26
CA ALA A 107 5.87 6.55 -7.89
C ALA A 107 4.95 6.87 -9.07
N ALA A 108 5.29 7.86 -9.90
CA ALA A 108 4.55 8.21 -11.11
C ALA A 108 4.57 7.06 -12.12
N LEU A 109 5.72 6.42 -12.32
CA LEU A 109 5.83 5.24 -13.18
C LEU A 109 5.01 4.06 -12.64
N CYS A 110 5.04 3.85 -11.31
CA CYS A 110 4.23 2.84 -10.65
C CYS A 110 2.73 3.13 -10.79
N LEU A 111 2.31 4.38 -10.59
CA LEU A 111 0.93 4.83 -10.79
C LEU A 111 0.49 4.68 -12.24
N LEU A 112 1.36 4.99 -13.21
CA LEU A 112 1.08 4.79 -14.63
C LEU A 112 0.90 3.31 -14.95
N PHE A 113 1.79 2.45 -14.44
CA PHE A 113 1.64 1.01 -14.59
C PHE A 113 0.32 0.51 -13.97
N TRP A 114 -0.02 0.98 -12.77
CA TRP A 114 -1.29 0.70 -12.13
C TRP A 114 -2.49 1.20 -12.92
N ALA A 115 -2.43 2.38 -13.51
CA ALA A 115 -3.47 2.93 -14.36
C ALA A 115 -3.68 2.06 -15.60
N ILE A 116 -2.60 1.58 -16.23
CA ILE A 116 -2.66 0.67 -17.37
C ILE A 116 -3.31 -0.65 -16.94
N VAL A 117 -2.83 -1.27 -15.85
CA VAL A 117 -3.38 -2.54 -15.33
C VAL A 117 -4.85 -2.40 -14.98
N ALA A 118 -5.23 -1.36 -14.23
CA ALA A 118 -6.61 -1.10 -13.84
C ALA A 118 -7.50 -0.84 -15.06
N SER A 119 -7.01 -0.12 -16.08
CA SER A 119 -7.74 0.08 -17.32
C SER A 119 -7.92 -1.21 -18.10
N LEU A 120 -6.88 -2.04 -18.22
CA LEU A 120 -6.93 -3.33 -18.92
C LEU A 120 -7.87 -4.30 -18.21
N VAL A 121 -7.77 -4.41 -16.90
CA VAL A 121 -8.65 -5.24 -16.07
C VAL A 121 -10.08 -4.70 -16.15
N GLY A 122 -10.28 -3.40 -16.02
CA GLY A 122 -11.59 -2.76 -16.12
C GLY A 122 -12.25 -2.98 -17.47
N LEU A 123 -11.51 -2.81 -18.57
CA LEU A 123 -11.98 -3.11 -19.93
C LEU A 123 -12.28 -4.60 -20.11
N THR A 124 -11.45 -5.48 -19.56
CA THR A 124 -11.67 -6.93 -19.62
C THR A 124 -12.95 -7.32 -18.89
N VAL A 125 -13.14 -6.81 -17.67
CA VAL A 125 -14.35 -7.01 -16.87
C VAL A 125 -15.56 -6.42 -17.61
N LEU A 126 -15.48 -5.19 -18.10
CA LEU A 126 -16.55 -4.53 -18.82
C LEU A 126 -16.93 -5.30 -20.10
N ALA A 127 -15.95 -5.80 -20.86
CA ALA A 127 -16.19 -6.61 -22.05
C ALA A 127 -16.85 -7.95 -21.71
N LEU A 128 -16.42 -8.59 -20.62
CA LEU A 128 -17.03 -9.84 -20.14
C LEU A 128 -18.46 -9.63 -19.66
N PHE A 129 -18.72 -8.58 -18.87
CA PHE A 129 -20.07 -8.23 -18.45
C PHE A 129 -20.96 -7.85 -19.65
N GLY A 130 -20.45 -7.02 -20.56
CA GLY A 130 -21.17 -6.61 -21.77
C GLY A 130 -21.47 -7.77 -22.74
N GLY A 131 -20.56 -8.74 -22.85
CA GLY A 131 -20.75 -9.92 -23.71
C GLY A 131 -21.49 -11.08 -23.06
N SER A 132 -21.77 -11.02 -21.75
CA SER A 132 -22.40 -12.11 -21.01
C SER A 132 -23.93 -12.17 -21.13
N GLU A 133 -24.57 -11.09 -21.63
CA GLU A 133 -26.03 -10.90 -21.72
C GLU A 133 -26.76 -11.23 -20.39
N LEU A 134 -26.09 -11.05 -19.25
CA LEU A 134 -26.68 -11.28 -17.94
C LEU A 134 -27.77 -10.23 -17.67
N ASP A 135 -28.90 -10.67 -17.09
CA ASP A 135 -29.98 -9.75 -16.75
C ASP A 135 -29.57 -8.90 -15.54
N VAL A 136 -29.18 -7.65 -15.83
CA VAL A 136 -28.75 -6.67 -14.84
C VAL A 136 -29.90 -6.33 -13.88
N ALA A 137 -31.15 -6.38 -14.34
CA ALA A 137 -32.31 -6.11 -13.50
C ALA A 137 -32.53 -7.23 -12.47
N ALA A 138 -32.32 -8.50 -12.87
CA ALA A 138 -32.35 -9.64 -11.97
C ALA A 138 -31.23 -9.59 -10.90
N ILE A 139 -30.03 -9.13 -11.27
CA ILE A 139 -28.91 -8.93 -10.33
C ILE A 139 -29.27 -7.83 -9.31
N GLN A 140 -29.85 -6.72 -9.75
CA GLN A 140 -30.29 -5.64 -8.86
C GLN A 140 -31.44 -6.08 -7.94
N ALA A 141 -32.31 -6.96 -8.42
CA ALA A 141 -33.39 -7.58 -7.64
C ALA A 141 -32.91 -8.71 -6.71
N ARG A 142 -31.62 -9.06 -6.73
CA ARG A 142 -31.03 -10.22 -6.02
C ARG A 142 -31.71 -11.56 -6.35
N ASP A 143 -32.35 -11.67 -7.50
CA ASP A 143 -32.99 -12.90 -7.95
C ASP A 143 -31.99 -13.73 -8.76
N TRP A 144 -31.10 -14.43 -8.05
CA TRP A 144 -30.01 -15.21 -8.65
C TRP A 144 -30.47 -16.35 -9.55
N GLY A 145 -31.75 -16.73 -9.50
CA GLY A 145 -32.34 -17.77 -10.37
C GLY A 145 -32.62 -17.28 -11.79
N SER A 146 -32.81 -15.97 -11.99
CA SER A 146 -33.18 -15.35 -13.27
C SER A 146 -32.06 -14.58 -13.95
N VAL A 147 -30.88 -14.46 -13.32
CA VAL A 147 -29.71 -13.73 -13.81
C VAL A 147 -29.13 -14.28 -15.13
N GLY A 148 -29.31 -15.58 -15.39
CA GLY A 148 -28.86 -16.26 -16.61
C GLY A 148 -28.28 -17.66 -16.36
N PRO A 149 -27.68 -18.31 -17.37
CA PRO A 149 -27.10 -19.63 -17.23
C PRO A 149 -25.99 -19.66 -16.16
N ALA A 150 -26.07 -20.62 -15.22
CA ALA A 150 -25.16 -20.72 -14.08
C ALA A 150 -23.67 -20.73 -14.46
N TRP A 151 -23.33 -21.30 -15.62
CA TRP A 151 -21.94 -21.31 -16.12
C TRP A 151 -21.42 -19.91 -16.49
N ARG A 152 -22.27 -19.02 -17.03
CA ARG A 152 -21.88 -17.62 -17.34
C ARG A 152 -21.63 -16.84 -16.07
N VAL A 153 -22.50 -17.01 -15.07
CA VAL A 153 -22.33 -16.41 -13.73
C VAL A 153 -21.05 -16.90 -13.07
N ALA A 154 -20.76 -18.20 -13.13
CA ALA A 154 -19.53 -18.77 -12.58
C ALA A 154 -18.28 -18.20 -13.26
N VAL A 155 -18.27 -18.08 -14.59
CA VAL A 155 -17.13 -17.49 -15.34
C VAL A 155 -16.93 -16.02 -14.94
N VAL A 156 -17.99 -15.23 -14.89
CA VAL A 156 -17.92 -13.82 -14.48
C VAL A 156 -17.43 -13.68 -13.02
N ALA A 157 -17.89 -14.55 -12.12
CA ALA A 157 -17.42 -14.56 -10.73
C ALA A 157 -15.93 -14.91 -10.62
N ILE A 158 -15.45 -15.95 -11.33
CA ILE A 158 -14.05 -16.35 -11.34
C ILE A 158 -13.17 -15.22 -11.90
N VAL A 159 -13.59 -14.62 -13.02
CA VAL A 159 -12.88 -13.49 -13.62
C VAL A 159 -12.88 -12.28 -12.69
N GLY A 160 -14.00 -11.97 -12.03
CA GLY A 160 -14.11 -10.88 -11.06
C GLY A 160 -13.19 -11.08 -9.86
N VAL A 161 -13.11 -12.31 -9.33
CA VAL A 161 -12.15 -12.65 -8.27
C VAL A 161 -10.72 -12.51 -8.79
N GLY A 162 -10.41 -13.04 -9.98
CA GLY A 162 -9.09 -12.89 -10.60
C GLY A 162 -8.68 -11.44 -10.83
N ALA A 163 -9.62 -10.60 -11.26
CA ALA A 163 -9.46 -9.16 -11.46
C ALA A 163 -9.11 -8.41 -10.16
N ILE A 164 -9.44 -8.96 -8.99
CA ILE A 164 -9.07 -8.40 -7.69
C ILE A 164 -7.77 -9.02 -7.19
N VAL A 165 -7.68 -10.35 -7.21
CA VAL A 165 -6.56 -11.11 -6.64
C VAL A 165 -5.26 -10.85 -7.39
N ILE A 166 -5.28 -10.84 -8.73
CA ILE A 166 -4.07 -10.66 -9.54
C ILE A 166 -3.43 -9.29 -9.26
N PRO A 167 -4.16 -8.15 -9.31
CA PRO A 167 -3.59 -6.87 -8.93
C PRO A 167 -3.14 -6.82 -7.48
N VAL A 168 -3.87 -7.39 -6.53
CA VAL A 168 -3.45 -7.43 -5.11
C VAL A 168 -2.11 -8.17 -4.94
N MET A 169 -1.93 -9.31 -5.60
CA MET A 169 -0.66 -10.03 -5.58
C MET A 169 0.47 -9.23 -6.23
N LEU A 170 0.18 -8.52 -7.32
CA LEU A 170 1.12 -7.63 -7.99
C LEU A 170 1.48 -6.42 -7.11
N ALA A 171 0.51 -5.86 -6.39
CA ALA A 171 0.68 -4.79 -5.41
C ALA A 171 1.61 -5.21 -4.29
N ALA A 172 1.37 -6.37 -3.69
CA ALA A 172 2.23 -6.91 -2.64
C ALA A 172 3.68 -7.09 -3.12
N ARG A 173 3.86 -7.48 -4.39
CA ARG A 173 5.19 -7.60 -5.02
C ARG A 173 5.84 -6.24 -5.29
N LEU A 174 5.08 -5.27 -5.77
CA LEU A 174 5.55 -3.91 -6.04
C LEU A 174 5.81 -3.11 -4.76
N ALA A 175 5.09 -3.40 -3.66
CA ALA A 175 5.27 -2.75 -2.37
C ALA A 175 6.69 -2.97 -1.80
N MET A 176 7.33 -4.11 -2.15
CA MET A 176 8.74 -4.39 -1.83
C MET A 176 9.74 -3.57 -2.65
N ALA A 177 9.34 -3.03 -3.80
CA ALA A 177 10.21 -2.21 -4.64
C ALA A 177 10.53 -0.86 -3.97
N GLY A 178 9.59 -0.28 -3.23
CA GLY A 178 9.80 0.97 -2.47
C GLY A 178 11.01 0.93 -1.53
N PRO A 179 11.04 0.03 -0.52
CA PRO A 179 12.17 -0.07 0.40
C PRO A 179 13.49 -0.45 -0.30
N ALA A 180 13.46 -1.29 -1.35
CA ALA A 180 14.66 -1.61 -2.13
C ALA A 180 15.23 -0.40 -2.88
N THR A 181 14.37 0.46 -3.45
CA THR A 181 14.80 1.66 -4.18
C THR A 181 15.40 2.71 -3.23
N VAL A 182 14.83 2.85 -2.03
CA VAL A 182 15.34 3.75 -0.99
C VAL A 182 16.66 3.24 -0.40
N ALA A 183 16.78 1.94 -0.15
CA ALA A 183 17.99 1.33 0.43
C ALA A 183 19.20 1.38 -0.52
N GLN A 184 18.99 1.18 -1.82
CA GLN A 184 20.10 1.04 -2.79
C GLN A 184 20.42 2.31 -3.59
N ARG A 185 19.64 3.40 -3.43
CA ARG A 185 19.78 4.67 -4.19
C ARG A 185 19.88 4.47 -5.72
N ARG A 186 19.39 3.34 -6.24
CA ARG A 186 19.38 2.97 -7.66
C ARG A 186 18.04 2.31 -7.97
N MET A 187 17.50 2.58 -9.16
CA MET A 187 16.34 1.85 -9.71
C MET A 187 16.78 0.40 -9.97
N VAL A 188 16.49 -0.49 -9.03
CA VAL A 188 16.81 -1.92 -9.17
C VAL A 188 15.52 -2.68 -9.45
N SER A 189 15.33 -3.09 -10.70
CA SER A 189 14.13 -3.78 -11.18
C SER A 189 14.17 -5.31 -11.03
N LEU A 190 15.29 -5.90 -10.58
CA LEU A 190 15.59 -7.32 -10.86
C LEU A 190 15.53 -8.33 -9.68
N PRO A 191 15.69 -8.01 -8.38
CA PRO A 191 15.58 -9.01 -7.32
C PRO A 191 14.24 -9.07 -6.57
N ALA A 192 13.28 -8.18 -6.84
CA ALA A 192 11.97 -8.22 -6.15
C ALA A 192 11.15 -9.48 -6.48
N MET A 193 11.31 -10.03 -7.69
CA MET A 193 10.68 -11.29 -8.08
C MET A 193 11.30 -12.52 -7.39
N ALA A 194 12.58 -12.48 -7.02
CA ALA A 194 13.27 -13.61 -6.38
C ALA A 194 12.94 -13.69 -4.88
N ILE A 195 12.85 -12.55 -4.19
CA ILE A 195 12.55 -12.46 -2.75
C ILE A 195 11.07 -12.84 -2.45
N SER A 196 10.16 -12.62 -3.40
CA SER A 196 8.73 -12.91 -3.23
C SER A 196 8.33 -14.38 -3.49
N ARG A 197 9.21 -15.22 -4.06
CA ARG A 197 8.91 -16.63 -4.35
C ARG A 197 8.86 -17.48 -3.08
N GLY A 198 7.72 -17.46 -2.38
CA GLY A 198 7.38 -18.41 -1.32
C GLY A 198 6.62 -17.83 -0.13
N ASN A 199 6.61 -16.50 0.05
CA ASN A 199 6.04 -15.87 1.25
C ASN A 199 4.98 -14.79 0.95
N VAL A 200 4.36 -14.84 -0.24
CA VAL A 200 3.30 -13.90 -0.64
C VAL A 200 2.11 -13.96 0.30
N ALA A 201 1.70 -15.16 0.72
CA ALA A 201 0.59 -15.34 1.65
C ALA A 201 0.88 -14.68 3.00
N PHE A 202 2.12 -14.78 3.50
CA PHE A 202 2.54 -14.11 4.73
C PHE A 202 2.57 -12.59 4.61
N LEU A 203 3.05 -12.07 3.46
CA LEU A 203 3.03 -10.64 3.17
C LEU A 203 1.61 -10.08 3.15
N VAL A 204 0.71 -10.77 2.44
CA VAL A 204 -0.70 -10.39 2.37
C VAL A 204 -1.35 -10.48 3.76
N LEU A 205 -1.13 -11.58 4.49
CA LEU A 205 -1.69 -11.79 5.81
C LEU A 205 -1.20 -10.73 6.80
N GLY A 206 0.09 -10.39 6.80
CA GLY A 206 0.65 -9.34 7.65
C GLY A 206 0.13 -7.95 7.30
N LEU A 207 -0.07 -7.64 6.00
CA LEU A 207 -0.68 -6.39 5.57
C LEU A 207 -2.15 -6.29 6.01
N VAL A 208 -2.89 -7.39 5.92
CA VAL A 208 -4.28 -7.48 6.40
C VAL A 208 -4.33 -7.32 7.92
N LEU A 209 -3.46 -8.01 8.66
CA LEU A 209 -3.43 -7.91 10.13
C LEU A 209 -3.08 -6.50 10.60
N THR A 210 -2.13 -5.84 9.94
CA THR A 210 -1.71 -4.47 10.29
C THR A 210 -2.73 -3.41 9.86
N SER A 211 -3.59 -3.71 8.89
CA SER A 211 -4.68 -2.80 8.47
C SER A 211 -5.95 -2.94 9.28
N LEU A 212 -6.20 -4.09 9.94
CA LEU A 212 -7.37 -4.33 10.78
C LEU A 212 -7.70 -3.19 11.78
N PRO A 213 -6.75 -2.65 12.56
CA PRO A 213 -7.05 -1.61 13.54
C PRO A 213 -7.54 -0.34 12.85
N ALA A 214 -6.88 0.05 11.75
CA ALA A 214 -7.27 1.22 10.98
C ALA A 214 -8.63 1.02 10.29
N LEU A 215 -8.90 -0.16 9.75
CA LEU A 215 -10.19 -0.50 9.14
C LEU A 215 -11.33 -0.49 10.17
N LEU A 216 -11.09 -0.94 11.40
CA LEU A 216 -12.04 -0.84 12.51
C LEU A 216 -12.38 0.61 12.83
N VAL A 217 -11.37 1.47 12.98
CA VAL A 217 -11.57 2.91 13.23
C VAL A 217 -12.33 3.55 12.06
N LEU A 218 -11.98 3.23 10.82
CA LEU A 218 -12.68 3.71 9.63
C LEU A 218 -14.14 3.23 9.58
N GLY A 219 -14.42 1.99 9.96
CA GLY A 219 -15.78 1.47 10.05
C GLY A 219 -16.63 2.20 11.10
N ILE A 220 -16.07 2.48 12.27
CA ILE A 220 -16.73 3.26 13.32
C ILE A 220 -17.01 4.70 12.83
N LEU A 221 -16.03 5.34 12.21
CA LEU A 221 -16.19 6.69 11.66
C LEU A 221 -17.23 6.72 10.54
N ALA A 222 -17.23 5.73 9.65
CA ALA A 222 -18.23 5.61 8.59
C ALA A 222 -19.65 5.47 9.15
N ALA A 223 -19.83 4.78 10.28
CA ALA A 223 -21.11 4.66 10.96
C ALA A 223 -21.59 5.98 11.60
N ILE A 224 -20.67 6.83 12.04
CA ILE A 224 -20.98 8.17 12.60
C ILE A 224 -21.38 9.13 11.48
N GLY A 225 -20.67 9.09 10.35
CA GLY A 225 -20.90 9.98 9.21
C GLY A 225 -20.56 11.45 9.47
N GLY A 226 -20.80 12.28 8.45
CA GLY A 226 -20.62 13.73 8.53
C GLY A 226 -19.15 14.20 8.49
N PRO A 227 -18.91 15.49 8.76
CA PRO A 227 -17.58 16.11 8.63
C PRO A 227 -16.58 15.57 9.65
N VAL A 228 -17.03 15.17 10.85
CA VAL A 228 -16.17 14.56 11.87
C VAL A 228 -15.65 13.20 11.39
N ALA A 229 -16.49 12.38 10.74
CA ALA A 229 -16.06 11.14 10.13
C ALA A 229 -15.04 11.37 9.01
N ALA A 230 -15.25 12.40 8.19
CA ALA A 230 -14.37 12.73 7.07
C ALA A 230 -12.97 13.18 7.55
N ILE A 231 -12.90 14.06 8.56
CA ILE A 231 -11.65 14.48 9.18
C ILE A 231 -10.98 13.30 9.90
N GLY A 232 -11.76 12.56 10.71
CA GLY A 232 -11.27 11.40 11.46
C GLY A 232 -10.68 10.33 10.54
N SER A 233 -11.30 10.10 9.37
CA SER A 233 -10.84 9.11 8.41
C SER A 233 -9.49 9.50 7.79
N SER A 234 -9.32 10.78 7.46
CA SER A 234 -8.03 11.32 6.99
C SER A 234 -6.93 11.11 8.03
N VAL A 235 -7.20 11.45 9.30
CA VAL A 235 -6.23 11.28 10.38
C VAL A 235 -5.93 9.80 10.62
N ALA A 236 -6.94 8.93 10.65
CA ALA A 236 -6.77 7.50 10.89
C ALA A 236 -5.93 6.83 9.79
N VAL A 237 -6.16 7.16 8.51
CA VAL A 237 -5.36 6.63 7.41
C VAL A 237 -3.90 7.08 7.54
N VAL A 238 -3.66 8.36 7.81
CA VAL A 238 -2.29 8.90 7.85
C VAL A 238 -1.51 8.45 9.08
N TRP A 239 -2.15 8.38 10.25
CA TRP A 239 -1.44 8.10 11.51
C TRP A 239 -1.46 6.64 11.95
N LEU A 240 -2.41 5.82 11.49
CA LEU A 240 -2.49 4.40 11.85
C LEU A 240 -2.11 3.49 10.69
N LEU A 241 -2.76 3.66 9.53
CA LEU A 241 -2.59 2.73 8.41
C LEU A 241 -1.20 2.85 7.77
N LEU A 242 -0.78 4.08 7.43
CA LEU A 242 0.49 4.30 6.74
C LEU A 242 1.71 3.86 7.57
N PRO A 243 1.85 4.26 8.86
CA PRO A 243 3.00 3.87 9.67
C PRO A 243 3.03 2.36 9.94
N GLY A 244 1.86 1.74 10.12
CA GLY A 244 1.75 0.29 10.30
C GLY A 244 2.22 -0.49 9.06
N TRP A 245 1.79 -0.08 7.87
CA TRP A 245 2.22 -0.69 6.61
C TRP A 245 3.72 -0.53 6.37
N LEU A 246 4.26 0.68 6.58
CA LEU A 246 5.67 0.96 6.30
C LEU A 246 6.59 0.33 7.33
N ALA A 247 6.20 0.26 8.61
CA ALA A 247 6.95 -0.47 9.63
C ALA A 247 6.98 -1.98 9.33
N PHE A 248 5.84 -2.57 8.93
CA PHE A 248 5.80 -3.97 8.51
C PHE A 248 6.73 -4.25 7.32
N LEU A 249 6.66 -3.42 6.28
CA LEU A 249 7.54 -3.57 5.12
C LEU A 249 9.02 -3.41 5.48
N GLY A 250 9.36 -2.48 6.37
CA GLY A 250 10.73 -2.27 6.85
C GLY A 250 11.29 -3.47 7.62
N VAL A 251 10.52 -4.02 8.56
CA VAL A 251 10.92 -5.20 9.34
C VAL A 251 11.13 -6.42 8.43
N VAL A 252 10.20 -6.66 7.50
CA VAL A 252 10.33 -7.78 6.55
C VAL A 252 11.55 -7.59 5.65
N TYR A 253 11.82 -6.35 5.19
CA TYR A 253 13.00 -6.07 4.38
C TYR A 253 14.31 -6.33 5.14
N ARG A 254 14.43 -5.89 6.39
CA ARG A 254 15.62 -6.17 7.23
C ARG A 254 15.82 -7.67 7.45
N GLY A 255 14.74 -8.39 7.75
CA GLY A 255 14.80 -9.85 7.93
C GLY A 255 15.30 -10.58 6.69
N VAL A 256 14.93 -10.13 5.49
CA VAL A 256 15.44 -10.69 4.23
C VAL A 256 16.91 -10.33 4.01
N ARG A 257 17.31 -9.08 4.31
CA ARG A 257 18.71 -8.63 4.16
C ARG A 257 19.68 -9.39 5.06
N ILE A 258 19.37 -9.50 6.34
CA ILE A 258 20.19 -10.22 7.33
C ILE A 258 20.40 -11.68 6.91
N ALA A 259 19.37 -12.31 6.35
CA ALA A 259 19.47 -13.68 5.85
C ALA A 259 20.36 -13.82 4.61
N ALA A 260 20.45 -12.79 3.77
CA ALA A 260 21.31 -12.78 2.58
C ALA A 260 22.79 -12.51 2.93
N ASP A 261 23.06 -11.74 3.98
CA ASP A 261 24.43 -11.46 4.46
C ASP A 261 25.00 -12.64 5.28
N ALA A 262 24.16 -13.60 5.68
CA ALA A 262 24.55 -14.80 6.44
C ALA A 262 24.89 -16.02 5.54
N THR A 263 24.83 -15.88 4.22
CA THR A 263 25.17 -16.90 3.21
C THR A 263 26.38 -16.50 2.39
#